data_AF-A0A7Y6BBF3-F1
#
_entry.id   AF-A0A7Y6BBF3-F1
#
_cell.length_a   1.000
_cell.length_b   1.000
_cell.length_c   1.000
_cell.angle_alpha   90.00
_cell.angle_beta   90.00
_cell.angle_gamma   90.00
#
_symmetry.space_group_name_H-M   'P 1'
#
loop_
_entity.id
_entity.type
_entity.pdbx_description
1 polymer ?
#
loop_
_entity_poly.entity_id
_entity_poly.type
_entity_poly.pdbx_seq_one_letter_code
_entity_poly.pdbx_strand_id
1 'polypeptide(L)'
;MQRLSPGQRWVIGLGVFALVLLVVGLVAVGVGSANLHATCREDGFDTPCPGDASGIVWGGVLAVIGLLHLGLTGLAGALVWTSTPAIAPRGPRPGRPEFQVFTTGDLRDPSTQDAVFGRLFRTTEDVLPGWLVEDGVVRPGGPDDAVAGALLHLDAEWELAILDRRAGSGVRRVRIEVTSGATAWVFTPVV
;
A
#
# COMPACT_ATOMS: atom_id res chain seq x y z
N MET A 1 14.45 -9.59 4.52
CA MET A 1 13.10 -10.21 4.57
C MET A 1 12.05 -9.10 4.48
N GLN A 2 11.38 -8.96 3.34
CA GLN A 2 10.37 -7.92 3.15
C GLN A 2 9.17 -8.16 4.06
N ARG A 3 8.74 -7.15 4.82
CA ARG A 3 7.57 -7.24 5.69
C ARG A 3 6.31 -7.03 4.84
N LEU A 4 5.51 -8.09 4.70
CA LEU A 4 4.20 -8.04 4.04
C LEU A 4 3.29 -7.02 4.75
N SER A 5 2.60 -6.18 3.96
CA SER A 5 1.66 -5.18 4.48
C SER A 5 0.47 -5.86 5.19
N PRO A 6 -0.22 -5.15 6.11
CA PRO A 6 -1.40 -5.69 6.79
C PRO A 6 -2.45 -6.24 5.82
N GLY A 7 -2.70 -5.55 4.70
CA GLY A 7 -3.63 -5.99 3.66
C GLY A 7 -3.18 -7.27 2.94
N GLN A 8 -1.90 -7.38 2.59
CA GLN A 8 -1.36 -8.60 1.95
C GLN A 8 -1.52 -9.84 2.84
N ARG A 9 -1.35 -9.70 4.15
CA ARG A 9 -1.51 -10.81 5.10
C ARG A 9 -2.95 -11.32 5.14
N TRP A 10 -3.94 -10.43 5.10
CA TRP A 10 -5.36 -10.81 5.07
C TRP A 10 -5.73 -11.54 3.78
N VAL A 11 -5.24 -11.06 2.63
CA VAL A 11 -5.51 -11.70 1.32
C VAL A 11 -4.91 -13.11 1.26
N ILE A 12 -3.67 -13.27 1.73
CA ILE A 12 -3.03 -14.59 1.81
C ILE A 12 -3.81 -15.51 2.75
N GLY A 13 -4.22 -15.01 3.92
CA GLY A 13 -5.03 -15.78 4.87
C GLY A 13 -6.35 -16.27 4.27
N LEU A 14 -7.08 -15.40 3.56
CA LEU A 14 -8.34 -15.75 2.91
C LEU A 14 -8.13 -16.76 1.76
N GLY A 15 -7.06 -16.60 0.97
CA GLY A 15 -6.73 -17.53 -0.12
C GLY A 15 -6.39 -18.93 0.39
N VAL A 16 -5.61 -19.03 1.48
CA VAL A 16 -5.31 -20.31 2.12
C VAL A 16 -6.59 -20.96 2.68
N PHE A 17 -7.45 -20.18 3.34
CA PHE A 17 -8.72 -20.69 3.85
C PHE A 17 -9.62 -21.23 2.73
N ALA A 18 -9.73 -20.51 1.61
CA ALA A 18 -10.49 -20.95 0.43
C ALA A 18 -9.96 -22.27 -0.16
N LEU A 19 -8.63 -22.41 -0.25
CA LEU A 19 -7.99 -23.64 -0.71
C LEU A 19 -8.30 -24.83 0.20
N VAL A 20 -8.27 -24.64 1.52
CA VAL A 20 -8.64 -25.68 2.49
C VAL A 20 -10.08 -26.13 2.29
N LEU A 21 -11.04 -25.20 2.15
CA LEU A 21 -12.44 -25.55 1.90
C LEU A 21 -12.62 -26.34 0.61
N LEU A 22 -11.92 -25.96 -0.46
CA LEU A 22 -11.97 -26.66 -1.75
C LEU A 22 -11.45 -28.10 -1.62
N VAL A 23 -10.30 -28.30 -0.97
CA VAL A 23 -9.71 -29.63 -0.79
C VAL A 23 -10.60 -30.52 0.07
N VAL A 24 -11.11 -30.00 1.19
CA VAL A 24 -12.02 -30.76 2.08
C VAL A 24 -13.31 -31.14 1.34
N GLY A 25 -13.88 -30.23 0.55
CA GLY A 25 -15.06 -30.51 -0.28
C GLY A 25 -14.81 -31.63 -1.30
N LEU A 26 -13.70 -31.57 -2.05
CA LEU A 26 -13.34 -32.61 -3.02
C LEU A 26 -13.12 -33.98 -2.37
N VAL A 27 -12.46 -34.02 -1.21
CA VAL A 27 -12.25 -35.27 -0.45
C VAL A 27 -13.60 -35.83 0.00
N ALA A 28 -14.50 -35.01 0.53
CA ALA A 28 -15.82 -35.46 0.97
C ALA A 28 -16.68 -36.02 -0.20
N VAL A 29 -16.65 -35.37 -1.37
CA VAL A 29 -17.31 -35.90 -2.59
C VAL A 29 -16.70 -37.24 -3.00
N GLY A 30 -15.38 -37.36 -2.98
CA GLY A 30 -14.68 -38.59 -3.31
C GLY A 30 -15.05 -39.75 -2.38
N VAL A 31 -15.05 -39.51 -1.07
CA VAL A 31 -15.44 -40.52 -0.06
C VAL A 31 -16.91 -40.89 -0.21
N GLY A 32 -17.81 -39.91 -0.40
CA GLY A 32 -19.23 -40.18 -0.61
C GLY A 32 -19.49 -41.01 -1.88
N SER A 33 -18.80 -40.70 -2.97
CA SER A 33 -18.89 -41.46 -4.23
C SER A 33 -18.39 -42.89 -4.07
N ALA A 34 -17.26 -43.08 -3.37
CA ALA A 34 -16.72 -44.42 -3.10
C ALA A 34 -17.69 -45.26 -2.24
N ASN A 35 -18.32 -44.64 -1.23
CA ASN A 35 -19.30 -45.31 -0.38
C ASN A 35 -20.59 -45.72 -1.13
N LEU A 36 -21.03 -44.93 -2.13
CA LEU A 36 -22.18 -45.31 -2.98
C LEU A 36 -21.92 -46.56 -3.83
N HIS A 37 -20.67 -46.83 -4.19
CA HIS A 37 -20.28 -48.00 -4.99
C HIS A 37 -19.75 -49.14 -4.12
N ALA A 38 -19.85 -49.03 -2.79
CA ALA A 38 -19.43 -50.08 -1.88
C ALA A 38 -20.38 -51.28 -1.96
N THR A 39 -19.78 -52.46 -2.05
CA THR A 39 -20.50 -53.73 -1.95
C THR A 39 -20.29 -54.33 -0.57
N CYS A 40 -21.39 -54.77 0.03
CA CYS A 40 -21.47 -55.49 1.27
C CYS A 40 -21.79 -56.94 0.95
N ARG A 41 -21.32 -57.86 1.79
CA ARG A 41 -21.63 -59.28 1.61
C ARG A 41 -22.77 -59.68 2.56
N GLU A 42 -23.95 -59.91 2.00
CA GLU A 42 -25.12 -60.41 2.72
C GLU A 42 -25.51 -61.78 2.17
N ASP A 43 -25.71 -62.77 3.04
CA ASP A 43 -26.13 -64.13 2.68
C ASP A 43 -25.32 -64.81 1.57
N GLY A 44 -24.04 -64.43 1.42
CA GLY A 44 -23.18 -65.00 0.37
C GLY A 44 -23.41 -64.40 -1.03
N PHE A 45 -24.04 -63.23 -1.12
CA PHE A 45 -24.10 -62.41 -2.33
C PHE A 45 -23.53 -61.01 -2.05
N ASP A 46 -22.92 -60.40 -3.06
CA ASP A 46 -22.41 -59.03 -2.96
C ASP A 46 -23.55 -58.07 -3.32
N THR A 47 -24.09 -57.37 -2.33
CA THR A 47 -25.20 -56.42 -2.46
C THR A 47 -24.69 -54.99 -2.22
N PRO A 48 -25.30 -53.95 -2.82
CA PRO A 48 -24.95 -52.56 -2.52
C PRO A 48 -25.19 -52.26 -1.04
N CYS A 49 -24.21 -51.67 -0.35
CA CYS A 49 -24.40 -51.26 1.04
C CYS A 49 -25.48 -50.16 1.14
N PRO A 50 -26.34 -50.15 2.17
CA PRO A 50 -27.21 -49.02 2.45
C PRO A 50 -26.35 -47.81 2.87
N GLY A 51 -26.11 -46.89 1.94
CA GLY A 51 -25.32 -45.66 2.16
C GLY A 51 -26.19 -44.41 2.17
N ASP A 52 -25.74 -43.36 2.87
CA ASP A 52 -26.36 -42.04 2.84
C ASP A 52 -25.65 -41.11 1.83
N ALA A 53 -26.43 -40.37 1.05
CA ALA A 53 -25.88 -39.45 0.03
C ALA A 53 -25.31 -38.14 0.62
N SER A 54 -25.26 -38.03 1.95
CA SER A 54 -24.92 -36.81 2.70
C SER A 54 -23.51 -36.30 2.37
N GLY A 55 -22.53 -37.20 2.20
CA GLY A 55 -21.16 -36.86 1.83
C GLY A 55 -21.02 -36.23 0.44
N ILE A 56 -21.88 -36.62 -0.50
CA ILE A 56 -21.92 -36.04 -1.85
C ILE A 56 -22.57 -34.66 -1.82
N VAL A 57 -23.68 -34.52 -1.10
CA VAL A 57 -24.41 -33.23 -1.00
C VAL A 57 -23.55 -32.19 -0.27
N TRP A 58 -23.06 -32.50 0.93
CA TRP A 58 -22.26 -31.55 1.72
C TRP A 58 -20.86 -31.35 1.16
N GLY A 59 -20.24 -32.40 0.59
CA GLY A 59 -18.98 -32.28 -0.14
C GLY A 59 -19.10 -31.35 -1.34
N GLY A 60 -20.19 -31.47 -2.11
CA GLY A 60 -20.49 -30.59 -3.24
C GLY A 60 -20.70 -29.14 -2.81
N VAL A 61 -21.46 -28.90 -1.74
CA VAL A 61 -21.66 -27.56 -1.16
C VAL A 61 -20.34 -26.92 -0.75
N LEU A 62 -19.48 -27.65 -0.03
CA LEU A 62 -18.16 -27.14 0.38
C LEU A 62 -17.24 -26.87 -0.82
N ALA A 63 -17.27 -27.71 -1.84
CA ALA A 63 -16.49 -27.51 -3.07
C ALA A 63 -16.92 -26.24 -3.82
N VAL A 64 -18.23 -25.99 -3.95
CA VAL A 64 -18.77 -24.76 -4.58
C VAL A 64 -18.39 -23.53 -3.77
N ILE A 65 -18.55 -23.57 -2.45
CA ILE A 65 -18.18 -22.45 -1.56
C ILE A 65 -16.69 -22.17 -1.66
N GLY A 66 -15.83 -23.20 -1.63
CA GLY A 66 -14.38 -23.07 -1.77
C GLY A 66 -13.99 -22.46 -3.11
N LEU A 67 -14.60 -22.90 -4.21
CA LEU A 67 -14.32 -22.40 -5.56
C LEU A 67 -14.77 -20.95 -5.74
N LEU A 68 -15.94 -20.58 -5.21
CA LEU A 68 -16.42 -19.20 -5.19
C LEU A 68 -15.50 -18.30 -4.37
N HIS A 69 -15.06 -18.74 -3.18
CA HIS A 69 -14.13 -17.96 -2.36
C HIS A 69 -12.77 -17.80 -3.03
N LEU A 70 -12.24 -18.85 -3.66
CA LEU A 70 -10.98 -18.80 -4.39
C LEU A 70 -11.08 -17.81 -5.57
N GLY A 71 -12.20 -17.86 -6.31
CA GLY A 71 -12.47 -16.92 -7.41
C GLY A 71 -12.59 -15.47 -6.94
N LEU A 72 -13.37 -15.22 -5.88
CA LEU A 72 -13.55 -13.89 -5.30
C LEU A 72 -12.26 -13.32 -4.72
N THR A 73 -11.46 -14.15 -4.03
CA THR A 73 -10.16 -13.72 -3.48
C THR A 73 -9.11 -13.49 -4.56
N GLY A 74 -9.08 -14.35 -5.59
CA GLY A 74 -8.25 -14.15 -6.77
C GLY A 74 -8.61 -12.88 -7.53
N LEU A 75 -9.91 -12.63 -7.74
CA LEU A 75 -10.42 -11.40 -8.36
C LEU A 75 -10.08 -10.17 -7.50
N ALA A 76 -10.30 -10.21 -6.19
CA ALA A 76 -9.97 -9.11 -5.29
C ALA A 76 -8.45 -8.85 -5.26
N GLY A 77 -7.63 -9.91 -5.24
CA GLY A 77 -6.17 -9.79 -5.34
C GLY A 77 -5.73 -9.19 -6.67
N ALA A 78 -6.34 -9.63 -7.78
CA ALA A 78 -6.10 -9.06 -9.10
C ALA A 78 -6.53 -7.59 -9.16
N LEU A 79 -7.72 -7.24 -8.65
CA LEU A 79 -8.20 -5.87 -8.55
C LEU A 79 -7.29 -5.01 -7.69
N VAL A 80 -6.82 -5.48 -6.54
CA VAL A 80 -5.86 -4.73 -5.72
C VAL A 80 -4.58 -4.50 -6.51
N TRP A 81 -4.03 -5.56 -7.12
CA TRP A 81 -2.79 -5.50 -7.90
C TRP A 81 -2.90 -4.56 -9.11
N THR A 82 -4.00 -4.65 -9.87
CA THR A 82 -4.26 -3.82 -11.06
C THR A 82 -4.79 -2.42 -10.71
N SER A 83 -5.32 -2.21 -9.50
CA SER A 83 -5.69 -0.87 -8.99
C SER A 83 -4.51 -0.16 -8.33
N THR A 84 -3.43 -0.87 -7.98
CA THR A 84 -2.23 -0.22 -7.43
C THR A 84 -1.57 0.84 -8.33
N PRO A 85 -1.78 0.92 -9.66
CA PRO A 85 -1.39 2.09 -10.45
C PRO A 85 -2.51 3.13 -10.64
N ALA A 86 -3.74 2.92 -10.15
CA ALA A 86 -4.90 3.79 -10.42
C ALA A 86 -5.23 4.79 -9.30
N ILE A 87 -4.64 4.64 -8.11
CA ILE A 87 -4.52 5.74 -7.13
C ILE A 87 -3.17 6.43 -7.37
N ALA A 88 -2.89 6.76 -8.63
CA ALA A 88 -2.02 7.87 -8.91
C ALA A 88 -2.81 9.14 -8.56
N PRO A 89 -2.31 10.05 -7.72
CA PRO A 89 -2.92 11.37 -7.59
C PRO A 89 -3.02 12.00 -8.98
N ARG A 90 -3.98 12.93 -9.17
CA ARG A 90 -4.16 13.66 -10.43
C ARG A 90 -2.78 14.00 -11.00
N GLY A 91 -2.43 13.42 -12.15
CA GLY A 91 -1.11 13.64 -12.73
C GLY A 91 -0.84 15.15 -12.82
N PRO A 92 0.40 15.60 -12.54
CA PRO A 92 0.73 17.00 -12.54
C PRO A 92 0.28 17.65 -13.85
N ARG A 93 -0.36 18.82 -13.78
CA ARG A 93 -0.61 19.62 -14.98
C ARG A 93 0.75 19.89 -15.63
N PRO A 94 0.92 19.62 -16.94
CA PRO A 94 2.20 19.84 -17.60
C PRO A 94 2.68 21.28 -17.34
N GLY A 95 3.84 21.43 -16.71
CA GLY A 95 4.50 22.73 -16.51
C GLY A 95 4.30 23.42 -15.16
N ARG A 96 3.50 22.89 -14.22
CA ARG A 96 3.42 23.44 -12.86
C ARG A 96 3.58 22.34 -11.81
N PRO A 97 4.59 22.42 -10.93
CA PRO A 97 4.72 21.47 -9.83
C PRO A 97 3.52 21.61 -8.91
N GLU A 98 3.00 20.48 -8.45
CA GLU A 98 1.81 20.47 -7.58
C GLU A 98 2.18 20.94 -6.17
N PHE A 99 3.41 20.64 -5.73
CA PHE A 99 3.92 21.05 -4.42
C PHE A 99 5.35 21.61 -4.54
N GLN A 100 5.62 22.71 -3.84
CA GLN A 100 6.95 23.29 -3.71
C GLN A 100 7.37 23.23 -2.25
N VAL A 101 8.58 22.78 -1.96
CA VAL A 101 9.13 22.68 -0.61
C VAL A 101 10.43 23.45 -0.55
N PHE A 102 10.57 24.37 0.40
CA PHE A 102 11.83 25.07 0.63
C PHE A 102 12.73 24.22 1.53
N THR A 103 13.95 23.95 1.06
CA THR A 103 14.95 23.19 1.80
C THR A 103 16.27 23.96 1.89
N THR A 104 16.88 23.89 3.07
CA THR A 104 18.15 24.55 3.39
C THR A 104 19.29 23.56 3.55
N GLY A 105 18.96 22.26 3.64
CA GLY A 105 19.87 21.20 4.03
C GLY A 105 20.22 20.21 2.91
N ASP A 106 20.44 18.97 3.33
CA ASP A 106 20.92 17.85 2.53
C ASP A 106 20.10 17.52 1.28
N LEU A 107 18.80 17.81 1.27
CA LEU A 107 17.93 17.58 0.10
C LEU A 107 18.33 18.40 -1.14
N ARG A 108 19.26 19.35 -1.03
CA ARG A 108 19.88 20.02 -2.19
C ARG A 108 20.86 19.11 -2.95
N ASP A 109 21.38 18.09 -2.27
CA ASP A 109 22.30 17.10 -2.84
C ASP A 109 21.54 16.00 -3.62
N PRO A 110 21.89 15.74 -4.89
CA PRO A 110 21.22 14.73 -5.70
C PRO A 110 21.27 13.32 -5.11
N SER A 111 22.36 12.94 -4.43
CA SER A 111 22.49 11.59 -3.86
C SER A 111 21.53 11.39 -2.68
N THR A 112 21.29 12.45 -1.91
CA THR A 112 20.29 12.45 -0.83
C THR A 112 18.87 12.34 -1.40
N GLN A 113 18.56 13.05 -2.50
CA GLN A 113 17.26 12.94 -3.15
C GLN A 113 17.00 11.52 -3.66
N ASP A 114 17.97 10.90 -4.32
CA ASP A 114 17.85 9.53 -4.81
C ASP A 114 17.66 8.53 -3.64
N ALA A 115 18.39 8.70 -2.54
CA ALA A 115 18.22 7.85 -1.37
C ALA A 115 16.85 8.00 -0.68
N VAL A 116 16.28 9.20 -0.67
CA VAL A 116 15.00 9.50 0.00
C VAL A 116 13.80 9.15 -0.87
N PHE A 117 13.87 9.45 -2.17
CA PHE A 117 12.73 9.37 -3.08
C PHE A 117 12.88 8.32 -4.18
N GLY A 118 14.09 7.81 -4.43
CA GLY A 118 14.40 6.95 -5.57
C GLY A 118 14.39 7.67 -6.92
N ARG A 119 14.42 9.02 -6.90
CA ARG A 119 14.49 9.88 -8.08
C ARG A 119 14.99 11.27 -7.71
N LEU A 120 15.40 12.01 -8.74
CA LEU A 120 15.80 13.41 -8.63
C LEU A 120 14.62 14.33 -8.96
N PHE A 121 14.60 15.50 -8.32
CA PHE A 121 13.63 16.56 -8.57
C PHE A 121 14.31 17.82 -9.07
N ARG A 122 13.54 18.63 -9.79
CA ARG A 122 13.98 19.98 -10.10
C ARG A 122 14.18 20.73 -8.79
N THR A 123 15.34 21.36 -8.68
CA THR A 123 15.74 22.15 -7.52
C THR A 123 16.12 23.54 -8.03
N THR A 124 15.52 24.59 -7.49
CA THR A 124 15.77 25.98 -7.89
C THR A 124 16.23 26.77 -6.69
N GLU A 125 17.41 27.38 -6.77
CA GLU A 125 17.95 28.25 -5.72
C GLU A 125 16.98 29.40 -5.42
N ASP A 126 16.75 29.67 -4.14
CA ASP A 126 15.87 30.75 -3.68
C ASP A 126 16.21 31.18 -2.24
N VAL A 127 15.55 32.23 -1.76
CA VAL A 127 15.75 32.80 -0.44
C VAL A 127 14.43 32.87 0.31
N LEU A 128 14.45 32.51 1.60
CA LEU A 128 13.31 32.59 2.51
C LEU A 128 13.48 33.81 3.44
N PRO A 129 12.78 34.93 3.20
CA PRO A 129 12.91 36.16 3.99
C PRO A 129 12.10 36.10 5.29
N GLY A 130 12.61 36.68 6.37
CA GLY A 130 12.00 36.70 7.70
C GLY A 130 12.23 35.43 8.52
N TRP A 131 13.18 34.59 8.11
CA TRP A 131 13.49 33.30 8.74
C TRP A 131 14.99 33.16 8.98
N LEU A 132 15.35 32.32 9.94
CA LEU A 132 16.73 31.98 10.28
C LEU A 132 16.88 30.46 10.44
N VAL A 133 18.11 29.98 10.37
CA VAL A 133 18.46 28.58 10.68
C VAL A 133 19.20 28.56 12.01
N GLU A 134 18.63 27.87 12.98
CA GLU A 134 19.19 27.67 14.32
C GLU A 134 19.25 26.17 14.59
N ASP A 135 20.43 25.66 14.99
CA ASP A 135 20.67 24.22 15.22
C ASP A 135 20.27 23.31 14.05
N GLY A 136 20.43 23.81 12.81
CA GLY A 136 20.07 23.08 11.59
C GLY A 136 18.57 23.05 11.30
N VAL A 137 17.77 23.82 12.02
CA VAL A 137 16.32 23.88 11.86
C VAL A 137 15.86 25.29 11.49
N VAL A 138 14.93 25.38 10.54
CA VAL A 138 14.36 26.65 10.08
C VAL A 138 13.32 27.17 11.08
N ARG A 139 13.48 28.41 11.53
CA ARG A 139 12.62 29.08 12.52
C ARG A 139 12.28 30.51 12.11
N PRO A 140 11.13 31.05 12.54
CA PRO A 140 10.82 32.46 12.31
C PRO A 140 11.91 33.36 12.90
N GLY A 141 12.36 34.33 12.12
CA GLY A 141 13.38 35.32 12.51
C GLY A 141 12.82 36.74 12.56
N GLY A 142 13.74 37.70 12.60
CA GLY A 142 13.46 39.12 12.41
C GLY A 142 13.24 39.49 10.94
N PRO A 143 12.80 40.74 10.68
CA PRO A 143 12.45 41.19 9.33
C PRO A 143 13.65 41.25 8.36
N ASP A 144 14.86 41.41 8.90
CA ASP A 144 16.10 41.48 8.11
C ASP A 144 16.78 40.11 7.94
N ASP A 145 16.25 39.07 8.61
CA ASP A 145 16.80 37.71 8.49
C ASP A 145 16.38 37.08 7.17
N ALA A 146 17.27 36.34 6.55
CA ALA A 146 16.98 35.61 5.32
C ALA A 146 17.79 34.32 5.26
N VAL A 147 17.14 33.24 4.83
CA VAL A 147 17.80 31.94 4.65
C VAL A 147 17.97 31.65 3.18
N ALA A 148 19.22 31.44 2.75
CA ALA A 148 19.50 30.90 1.42
C ALA A 148 19.22 29.38 1.39
N GLY A 149 18.51 28.94 0.36
CA GLY A 149 18.10 27.55 0.21
C GLY A 149 17.68 27.25 -1.22
N ALA A 150 16.81 26.26 -1.38
CA ALA A 150 16.27 25.92 -2.68
C ALA A 150 14.82 25.43 -2.59
N LEU A 151 14.07 25.67 -3.65
CA LEU A 151 12.76 25.09 -3.90
C LEU A 151 12.92 23.73 -4.57
N LEU A 152 12.49 22.69 -3.85
CA LEU A 152 12.29 21.36 -4.39
C LEU A 152 10.88 21.27 -4.98
N HIS A 153 10.80 20.93 -6.26
CA HIS A 153 9.54 20.85 -7.01
C HIS A 153 9.04 19.41 -7.02
N LEU A 154 8.00 19.13 -6.25
CA LEU A 154 7.39 17.79 -6.11
C LEU A 154 6.16 17.66 -6.99
N ASP A 155 5.98 16.46 -7.52
CA ASP A 155 4.96 16.13 -8.52
C ASP A 155 3.74 15.44 -7.89
N ALA A 156 3.86 14.90 -6.66
CA ALA A 156 2.80 14.13 -6.02
C ALA A 156 2.74 14.29 -4.48
N GLU A 157 1.54 14.11 -3.93
CA GLU A 157 1.28 14.26 -2.49
C GLU A 157 2.05 13.24 -1.62
N TRP A 158 2.25 12.01 -2.11
CA TRP A 158 2.98 10.99 -1.35
C TRP A 158 4.48 11.33 -1.18
N GLU A 159 5.04 12.14 -2.09
CA GLU A 159 6.42 12.65 -2.00
C GLU A 159 6.52 13.64 -0.84
N LEU A 160 5.54 14.53 -0.68
CA LEU A 160 5.43 15.41 0.48
C LEU A 160 5.26 14.60 1.79
N ALA A 161 4.50 13.50 1.74
CA ALA A 161 4.33 12.63 2.90
C ALA A 161 5.62 11.89 3.31
N ILE A 162 6.58 11.64 2.39
CA ILE A 162 7.92 11.14 2.75
C ILE A 162 8.65 12.17 3.61
N LEU A 163 8.58 13.45 3.23
CA LEU A 163 9.20 14.53 3.98
C LEU A 163 8.57 14.72 5.36
N ASP A 164 7.24 14.63 5.46
CA ASP A 164 6.54 14.67 6.75
C ASP A 164 7.05 13.55 7.69
N ARG A 165 7.26 12.34 7.18
CA ARG A 165 7.81 11.22 7.97
C ARG A 165 9.27 11.42 8.36
N ARG A 166 10.09 12.00 7.47
CA ARG A 166 11.51 12.30 7.74
C ARG A 166 11.65 13.39 8.79
N ALA A 167 10.80 14.41 8.75
CA ALA A 167 10.83 15.53 9.69
C ALA A 167 10.43 15.11 11.12
N GLY A 168 9.58 14.08 11.25
CA GLY A 168 9.15 13.56 12.54
C GLY A 168 8.07 14.41 13.22
N SER A 169 7.63 14.00 14.42
CA SER A 169 6.47 14.59 15.10
C SER A 169 6.70 15.97 15.73
N GLY A 170 7.95 16.41 15.86
CA GLY A 170 8.31 17.70 16.44
C GLY A 170 8.27 18.87 15.45
N VAL A 171 7.88 18.62 14.20
CA VAL A 171 7.97 19.58 13.10
C VAL A 171 6.61 19.69 12.41
N ARG A 172 6.23 20.91 12.03
CA ARG A 172 5.04 21.20 11.22
C ARG A 172 5.43 21.91 9.93
N ARG A 173 4.58 21.78 8.92
CA ARG A 173 4.69 22.52 7.67
C ARG A 173 3.88 23.80 7.69
N VAL A 174 4.45 24.89 7.20
CA VAL A 174 3.77 26.17 6.99
C VAL A 174 3.99 26.62 5.55
N ARG A 175 2.99 27.29 4.94
CA ARG A 175 3.11 27.86 3.59
C ARG A 175 3.63 29.28 3.70
N ILE A 176 4.76 29.54 3.03
CA ILE A 176 5.42 30.84 3.04
C ILE A 176 5.78 31.22 1.60
N GLU A 177 5.76 32.52 1.32
CA GLU A 177 6.25 33.08 0.07
C GLU A 177 7.75 33.31 0.16
N VAL A 178 8.51 32.78 -0.79
CA VAL A 178 9.96 32.99 -0.91
C VAL A 178 10.24 34.21 -1.80
N THR A 179 11.50 34.67 -1.84
CA THR A 179 11.88 35.90 -2.54
C THR A 179 11.50 35.90 -4.03
N SER A 180 11.48 34.75 -4.70
CA SER A 180 11.00 34.65 -6.09
C SER A 180 9.48 34.87 -6.29
N GLY A 181 8.71 34.98 -5.21
CA GLY A 181 7.24 35.07 -5.22
C GLY A 181 6.54 33.70 -5.26
N ALA A 182 7.30 32.59 -5.24
CA ALA A 182 6.72 31.26 -5.15
C ALA A 182 6.18 30.99 -3.73
N THR A 183 5.05 30.29 -3.62
CA THR A 183 4.58 29.75 -2.34
C THR A 183 5.14 28.34 -2.13
N ALA A 184 5.86 28.13 -1.03
CA ALA A 184 6.48 26.87 -0.68
C ALA A 184 6.13 26.42 0.73
N TRP A 185 6.18 25.11 0.95
CA TRP A 185 6.11 24.51 2.28
C TRP A 185 7.47 24.61 2.96
N VAL A 186 7.48 25.12 4.19
CA VAL A 186 8.64 25.21 5.08
C VAL A 186 8.38 24.33 6.30
N PHE A 187 9.35 23.51 6.68
CA PHE A 187 9.30 22.66 7.87
C PHE A 187 9.93 23.39 9.06
N THR A 188 9.13 23.65 10.10
CA THR A 188 9.53 24.39 11.31
C THR A 188 9.10 23.62 12.56
N PRO A 189 9.83 23.71 13.69
CA PRO A 189 9.42 23.07 14.94
C PRO A 189 8.03 23.48 15.38
N VAL A 190 7.32 22.55 16.01
CA VAL A 190 6.14 22.87 16.83
C VAL A 190 6.67 23.44 18.13
N VAL A 191 6.43 24.73 18.37
CA VAL A 191 6.76 25.44 19.61
C VAL A 191 5.59 25.34 20.57
#